data_AF-A0A2G1YPA0-F1
#
_entry.id   AF-A0A2G1YPA0-F1
#
_cell.length_a   1.000
_cell.length_b   1.000
_cell.length_c   1.000
_cell.angle_alpha   90.00
_cell.angle_beta   90.00
_cell.angle_gamma   90.00
#
_symmetry.space_group_name_H-M   'P 1'
#
loop_
_entity.id
_entity.type
_entity.pdbx_description
1 polymer ?
#
loop_
_entity_poly.entity_id
_entity_poly.type
_entity_poly.pdbx_seq_one_letter_code
_entity_poly.pdbx_strand_id
1 'polypeptide(L)'
;MYGTNSINMQAQMMSQNQMVPKIDATSNEDKLREQTDAFESIILKMLMDNAMKDEKNLFSEQNDPGDKIYKSMYREELAKASAGSFGFSQMLFDFLSQKQQ
;
A
#
# COMPACT_ATOMS: atom_id res chain seq x y z
N MET A 1 -19.99 -14.07 1.78
CA MET A 1 -18.97 -14.57 0.84
C MET A 1 -18.81 -13.62 -0.37
N TYR A 2 -18.52 -12.32 -0.14
CA TYR A 2 -18.38 -11.33 -1.23
C TYR A 2 -17.08 -10.47 -1.14
N GLY A 3 -16.28 -10.63 -0.08
CA GLY A 3 -15.09 -9.81 0.16
C GLY A 3 -13.78 -10.33 -0.47
N THR A 4 -13.67 -11.62 -0.77
CA THR A 4 -12.45 -12.22 -1.34
C THR A 4 -12.26 -11.86 -2.82
N ASN A 5 -13.35 -11.67 -3.58
CA ASN A 5 -13.27 -11.34 -5.01
C ASN A 5 -12.90 -9.87 -5.27
N SER A 6 -13.27 -8.94 -4.40
CA SER A 6 -12.95 -7.52 -4.56
C SER A 6 -11.49 -7.20 -4.26
N ILE A 7 -10.90 -7.88 -3.27
CA ILE A 7 -9.47 -7.77 -2.94
C ILE A 7 -8.62 -8.28 -4.12
N ASN A 8 -8.96 -9.42 -4.70
CA ASN A 8 -8.23 -9.98 -5.84
C ASN A 8 -8.30 -9.08 -7.08
N MET A 9 -9.46 -8.48 -7.38
CA MET A 9 -9.58 -7.50 -8.48
C MET A 9 -8.75 -6.24 -8.22
N GLN A 10 -8.74 -5.70 -7.00
CA GLN A 10 -7.91 -4.55 -6.65
C GLN A 10 -6.42 -4.88 -6.76
N ALA A 11 -5.99 -6.05 -6.28
CA ALA A 11 -4.61 -6.51 -6.43
C ALA A 11 -4.20 -6.66 -7.91
N GLN A 12 -5.08 -7.20 -8.77
CA GLN A 12 -4.84 -7.29 -10.21
C GLN A 12 -4.72 -5.92 -10.89
N MET A 13 -5.55 -4.95 -10.50
CA MET A 13 -5.47 -3.59 -11.06
C MET A 13 -4.22 -2.85 -10.59
N MET A 14 -3.80 -3.03 -9.33
CA MET A 14 -2.56 -2.45 -8.80
C MET A 14 -1.32 -3.05 -9.45
N SER A 15 -1.34 -4.36 -9.73
CA SER A 15 -0.27 -5.06 -10.46
C SER A 15 -0.14 -4.58 -11.90
N GLN A 16 -1.25 -4.31 -12.59
CA GLN A 16 -1.23 -3.74 -13.95
C GLN A 16 -0.74 -2.28 -13.99
N ASN A 17 -0.97 -1.50 -12.93
CA ASN A 17 -0.60 -0.07 -12.87
C ASN A 17 0.82 0.20 -12.31
N GLN A 18 1.70 -0.80 -12.18
CA GLN A 18 3.05 -0.65 -11.62
C GLN A 18 3.12 -0.01 -10.22
N MET A 19 2.01 0.03 -9.48
CA MET A 19 1.97 0.63 -8.13
C MET A 19 2.62 -0.25 -7.07
N VAL A 20 2.93 -1.52 -7.38
CA VAL A 20 3.63 -2.40 -6.45
C VAL A 20 5.13 -2.35 -6.76
N PRO A 21 5.95 -1.80 -5.84
CA PRO A 21 7.39 -1.73 -6.04
C PRO A 21 7.98 -3.14 -6.17
N LYS A 22 8.90 -3.32 -7.12
CA LYS A 22 9.64 -4.57 -7.29
C LYS A 22 10.72 -4.64 -6.22
N ILE A 23 10.78 -5.79 -5.54
CA ILE A 23 11.83 -6.08 -4.57
C ILE A 23 12.88 -6.96 -5.25
N ASP A 24 14.09 -6.46 -5.32
CA ASP A 24 15.27 -7.23 -5.72
C ASP A 24 15.93 -7.78 -4.45
N ALA A 25 15.61 -9.04 -4.17
CA ALA A 25 16.14 -9.78 -3.03
C ALA A 25 17.63 -10.15 -3.18
N THR A 26 18.35 -9.62 -4.17
CA THR A 26 19.82 -9.72 -4.29
C THR A 26 20.51 -8.36 -4.25
N SER A 27 19.73 -7.29 -4.04
CA SER A 27 20.26 -5.94 -3.88
C SER A 27 20.99 -5.78 -2.55
N ASN A 28 21.82 -4.73 -2.46
CA ASN A 28 22.52 -4.38 -1.22
C ASN A 28 21.52 -4.00 -0.11
N GLU A 29 21.96 -4.06 1.15
CA GLU A 29 21.08 -3.87 2.31
C GLU A 29 20.31 -2.54 2.27
N ASP A 30 20.97 -1.43 1.90
CA ASP A 30 20.32 -0.12 1.81
C ASP A 30 19.19 -0.09 0.76
N LYS A 31 19.41 -0.68 -0.42
CA LYS A 31 18.38 -0.76 -1.47
C LYS A 31 17.28 -1.74 -1.10
N LEU A 32 17.63 -2.86 -0.49
CA LEU A 32 16.65 -3.83 -0.01
C LEU A 32 15.75 -3.18 1.04
N ARG A 33 16.33 -2.35 1.92
CA ARG A 33 15.59 -1.59 2.91
C ARG A 33 14.62 -0.61 2.26
N GLU A 34 15.09 0.23 1.35
CA GLU A 34 14.26 1.17 0.59
C GLU A 34 13.08 0.46 -0.11
N GLN A 35 13.35 -0.68 -0.74
CA GLN A 35 12.32 -1.48 -1.42
C GLN A 35 11.29 -2.06 -0.44
N THR A 36 11.73 -2.52 0.73
CA THR A 36 10.82 -3.04 1.76
C THR A 36 9.98 -1.93 2.41
N ASP A 37 10.54 -0.74 2.60
CA ASP A 37 9.81 0.43 3.11
C ASP A 37 8.79 0.91 2.05
N ALA A 38 9.18 0.95 0.77
CA ALA A 38 8.26 1.26 -0.33
C ALA A 38 7.10 0.26 -0.40
N PHE A 39 7.36 -1.03 -0.17
CA PHE A 39 6.32 -2.05 -0.10
C PHE A 39 5.36 -1.83 1.09
N GLU A 40 5.89 -1.50 2.27
CA GLU A 40 5.06 -1.19 3.45
C GLU A 40 4.13 0.01 3.19
N SER A 41 4.59 1.05 2.47
CA SER A 41 3.74 2.19 2.11
C SER A 41 2.48 1.78 1.33
N ILE A 42 2.57 0.76 0.46
CA ILE A 42 1.41 0.25 -0.29
C ILE A 42 0.43 -0.47 0.63
N ILE A 43 0.92 -1.28 1.57
CA ILE A 43 0.08 -1.94 2.58
C ILE A 43 -0.64 -0.89 3.43
N LEU A 44 0.07 0.13 3.89
CA LEU A 44 -0.50 1.21 4.69
C LEU A 44 -1.57 1.99 3.91
N LYS A 45 -1.29 2.31 2.64
CA LYS A 45 -2.28 2.95 1.76
C LYS A 45 -3.54 2.09 1.61
N MET A 46 -3.39 0.78 1.34
CA MET A 46 -4.51 -0.15 1.23
C MET A 46 -5.31 -0.26 2.53
N LEU A 47 -4.63 -0.26 3.68
CA LEU A 47 -5.28 -0.28 4.99
C LEU A 47 -6.08 1.00 5.20
N MET A 48 -5.49 2.17 4.94
CA MET A 48 -6.16 3.47 5.06
C MET A 48 -7.33 3.60 4.10
N ASP A 49 -7.17 3.15 2.86
CA ASP A 49 -8.24 3.15 1.86
C ASP A 49 -9.40 2.24 2.25
N ASN A 50 -9.16 1.17 2.98
CA ASN A 50 -10.22 0.31 3.51
C ASN A 50 -10.85 0.88 4.80
N ALA A 51 -10.05 1.38 5.73
CA ALA A 51 -10.51 1.92 7.00
C ALA A 51 -11.32 3.21 6.85
N MET A 52 -10.98 4.03 5.85
CA MET A 52 -11.64 5.30 5.56
C MET A 52 -12.63 5.20 4.39
N LYS A 53 -13.14 4.00 4.08
CA LYS A 53 -14.36 3.85 3.28
C LYS A 53 -15.53 4.21 4.19
N ASP A 54 -15.90 5.49 4.19
CA ASP A 54 -17.05 5.98 4.95
C ASP A 54 -18.29 5.11 4.66
N GLU A 55 -18.99 4.68 5.71
CA GLU A 55 -20.29 4.04 5.58
C GLU A 55 -21.25 5.02 4.89
N LYS A 56 -21.69 4.66 3.69
CA LYS A 56 -22.76 5.26 2.88
C LYS A 56 -23.45 6.46 3.54
N ASN A 57 -22.89 7.64 3.31
CA ASN A 57 -23.66 8.86 3.50
C ASN A 57 -24.54 8.99 2.25
N LEU A 58 -25.79 8.52 2.35
CA LEU A 58 -26.78 8.42 1.27
C LEU A 58 -27.01 9.74 0.50
N PHE A 59 -26.49 10.86 0.99
CA PHE A 59 -26.62 12.20 0.45
C PHE A 59 -25.30 12.89 0.05
N SER A 60 -24.12 12.30 0.33
CA SER A 60 -22.82 12.89 -0.07
C SER A 60 -22.15 12.18 -1.24
N GLU A 61 -22.69 11.03 -1.68
CA GLU A 61 -22.19 10.26 -2.81
C GLU A 61 -22.35 10.97 -4.18
N GLN A 62 -22.84 12.21 -4.20
CA GLN A 62 -22.72 13.17 -5.31
C GLN A 62 -21.46 14.04 -5.11
N ASN A 63 -20.27 13.44 -5.13
CA ASN A 63 -19.36 13.46 -6.28
C ASN A 63 -18.72 14.82 -6.60
N ASP A 64 -17.76 15.26 -5.79
CA ASP A 64 -16.60 15.93 -6.38
C ASP A 64 -15.51 14.88 -6.62
N PRO A 65 -15.22 14.52 -7.89
CA PRO A 65 -14.06 13.70 -8.22
C PRO A 65 -12.77 14.23 -7.58
N GLY A 66 -12.67 15.56 -7.41
CA GLY A 66 -11.56 16.23 -6.73
C GLY A 66 -11.38 15.75 -5.30
N ASP A 67 -12.44 15.70 -4.48
CA ASP A 67 -12.33 15.26 -3.08
C ASP A 67 -11.82 13.82 -2.95
N LYS A 68 -12.31 12.92 -3.81
CA LYS A 68 -11.82 11.53 -3.87
C LYS A 68 -10.34 11.47 -4.24
N ILE A 69 -9.91 12.27 -5.22
CA ILE A 69 -8.52 12.35 -5.65
C ILE A 69 -7.63 12.92 -4.52
N TYR A 70 -8.03 14.04 -3.91
CA TYR A 70 -7.26 14.66 -2.82
C TYR A 70 -7.09 13.75 -1.61
N LYS A 71 -8.17 13.07 -1.18
CA LYS A 71 -8.10 12.09 -0.09
C LYS A 71 -7.17 10.92 -0.43
N SER A 72 -7.21 10.43 -1.66
CA SER A 72 -6.32 9.36 -2.14
C SER A 72 -4.86 9.81 -2.14
N MET A 73 -4.56 11.01 -2.66
CA MET A 73 -3.21 11.58 -2.65
C MET A 73 -2.70 11.82 -1.23
N TYR A 74 -3.56 12.35 -0.34
CA TYR A 74 -3.21 12.55 1.07
C TYR A 74 -2.86 11.24 1.76
N ARG A 75 -3.66 10.18 1.57
CA ARG A 75 -3.38 8.85 2.11
C ARG A 75 -2.09 8.28 1.55
N GLU A 76 -1.80 8.52 0.27
CA GLU A 76 -0.55 8.10 -0.35
C GLU A 76 0.67 8.77 0.30
N GLU A 77 0.66 10.08 0.46
CA GLU A 77 1.78 10.80 1.09
C GLU A 77 1.92 10.45 2.57
N LEU A 78 0.80 10.30 3.29
CA LEU A 78 0.81 9.84 4.67
C LEU A 78 1.38 8.43 4.80
N ALA A 79 1.01 7.51 3.90
CA ALA A 79 1.51 6.15 3.89
C ALA A 79 3.01 6.08 3.58
N LYS A 80 3.51 6.91 2.64
CA LYS A 80 4.96 7.03 2.37
C LYS A 80 5.71 7.58 3.57
N ALA A 81 5.22 8.66 4.19
CA ALA A 81 5.84 9.26 5.36
C ALA A 81 5.84 8.33 6.58
N SER A 82 4.88 7.40 6.65
CA SER A 82 4.75 6.43 7.75
C SER A 82 5.44 5.10 7.48
N ALA A 83 5.96 4.88 6.26
CA ALA A 83 6.71 3.68 5.92
C ALA A 83 7.95 3.55 6.80
N GLY A 84 8.32 2.33 7.15
CA GLY A 84 9.39 2.00 8.09
C GLY A 84 8.98 2.01 9.56
N SER A 85 7.84 2.62 9.93
CA SER A 85 7.43 2.80 11.33
C SER A 85 6.45 1.73 11.85
N PHE A 86 5.82 0.97 10.95
CA PHE A 86 4.79 -0.03 11.31
C PHE A 86 5.36 -1.44 11.49
N GLY A 87 6.59 -1.69 11.02
CA GLY A 87 7.34 -2.93 11.24
C GLY A 87 7.12 -4.02 10.19
N PHE A 88 6.24 -3.82 9.20
CA PHE A 88 6.10 -4.74 8.07
C PHE A 88 7.33 -4.70 7.16
N SER A 89 7.92 -3.52 6.97
CA SER A 89 9.15 -3.40 6.18
C SER A 89 10.31 -4.13 6.84
N GLN A 90 10.47 -3.98 8.17
CA GLN A 90 11.49 -4.70 8.94
C GLN A 90 11.31 -6.22 8.85
N MET A 91 10.08 -6.71 9.05
CA MET A 91 9.78 -8.14 8.95
C MET A 91 10.15 -8.71 7.57
N LEU A 92 9.80 -7.99 6.50
CA LEU A 92 10.11 -8.43 5.14
C LEU A 92 11.61 -8.34 4.85
N PHE A 93 12.27 -7.27 5.30
CA PHE A 93 13.71 -7.08 5.18
C PHE A 93 14.47 -8.22 5.87
N ASP A 94 14.11 -8.55 7.11
CA ASP A 94 14.76 -9.62 7.88
C ASP A 94 14.58 -10.97 7.19
N PHE A 95 13.36 -11.26 6.72
CA PHE A 95 13.06 -12.50 6.01
C PHE A 95 13.89 -12.65 4.73
N LEU A 96 13.99 -11.58 3.93
CA LEU A 96 14.73 -11.60 2.67
C LEU A 96 16.24 -11.63 2.90
N SER A 97 16.74 -10.91 3.91
CA SER A 97 18.16 -10.89 4.25
C SER A 97 18.65 -12.25 4.79
N GLN A 98 17.82 -12.95 5.56
CA GLN A 98 18.11 -14.31 6.02
C GLN A 98 18.15 -15.33 4.88
N LYS A 99 17.39 -15.11 3.79
CA LYS A 99 17.42 -15.98 2.60
C LYS A 99 18.63 -15.76 1.70
N GLN A 100 19.31 -14.63 1.83
CA GLN A 100 20.55 -14.34 1.09
C GLN A 100 21.81 -14.94 1.76
N GLN A 101 21.72 -15.35 3.03
CA GLN A 101 22.77 -16.07 3.75
C GLN A 101 22.68 -17.58 3.49
#